data_AF-A0A1V4T053-F1
#
_entry.id   AF-A0A1V4T053-F1
#
_cell.length_a   1.000
_cell.length_b   1.000
_cell.length_c   1.000
_cell.angle_alpha   90.00
_cell.angle_beta   90.00
_cell.angle_gamma   90.00
#
_symmetry.space_group_name_H-M   'P 1'
#
loop_
_entity.id
_entity.type
_entity.pdbx_description
1 polymer ?
#
loop_
_entity_poly.entity_id
_entity_poly.type
_entity_poly.pdbx_seq_one_letter_code
_entity_poly.pdbx_strand_id
1 'polypeptide(L)'
;MKIGISANVLSQSGGLERYAMDLVRAMAEQGVKPTFFARAFDSTLPESRLVEARPICVSFLPGKLRDHWFSWRVRSARRAAGVDVLIGCNRVDSSEIAICGGTHLGFLRAIGREPKRSDRWQIELEARQY
;
A
#
# COMPACT_ATOMS: atom_id res chain seq x y z
N MET A 1 -7.72 -0.28 19.69
CA MET A 1 -7.80 0.01 18.24
C MET A 1 -6.52 -0.47 17.60
N LYS A 2 -6.62 -1.29 16.56
CA LYS A 2 -5.48 -1.84 15.83
C LYS A 2 -5.34 -1.15 14.48
N ILE A 3 -4.19 -0.51 14.28
CA ILE A 3 -3.89 0.28 13.08
C ILE A 3 -3.08 -0.57 12.11
N GLY A 4 -3.47 -0.51 10.84
CA GLY A 4 -2.75 -1.10 9.73
C GLY A 4 -2.16 -0.02 8.82
N ILE A 5 -1.05 -0.35 8.16
CA ILE A 5 -0.46 0.43 7.07
C ILE A 5 -0.35 -0.49 5.86
N SER A 6 -0.70 -0.01 4.67
CA SER A 6 -0.40 -0.69 3.41
C SER A 6 0.58 0.11 2.56
N ALA A 7 1.60 -0.56 2.04
CA ALA A 7 2.55 -0.01 1.09
C ALA A 7 2.95 -1.09 0.08
N ASN A 8 3.64 -0.70 -1.00
CA ASN A 8 4.10 -1.68 -1.98
C ASN A 8 5.22 -2.55 -1.43
N VAL A 9 6.21 -1.91 -0.81
CA VAL A 9 7.37 -2.56 -0.18
C VAL A 9 7.68 -1.79 1.10
N LEU A 10 8.19 -2.47 2.12
CA LEU A 10 8.86 -1.81 3.24
C LEU A 10 10.36 -1.75 2.91
N SER A 11 10.79 -0.67 2.26
CA SER A 11 12.19 -0.43 1.89
C SER A 11 12.47 1.08 1.71
N GLN A 12 13.75 1.45 1.58
CA GLN A 12 14.15 2.83 1.27
C GLN A 12 14.14 3.12 -0.24
N SER A 13 13.08 2.74 -0.97
CA SER A 13 13.04 2.91 -2.43
C SER A 13 12.53 4.26 -2.91
N GLY A 14 11.33 4.67 -2.49
CA GLY A 14 10.59 5.78 -3.09
C GLY A 14 9.90 6.68 -2.08
N GLY A 15 9.26 7.75 -2.57
CA GLY A 15 8.58 8.72 -1.72
C GLY A 15 7.41 8.12 -0.93
N LEU A 16 6.70 7.15 -1.51
CA LEU A 16 5.58 6.47 -0.84
C LEU A 16 6.06 5.58 0.30
N GLU A 17 7.13 4.83 0.06
CA GLU A 17 7.72 3.98 1.09
C GLU A 17 8.32 4.83 2.23
N ARG A 18 8.82 6.03 1.92
CA ARG A 18 9.24 7.00 2.95
C ARG A 18 8.11 7.42 3.87
N TYR A 19 6.94 7.81 3.33
CA TYR A 19 5.78 8.16 4.16
C TYR A 19 5.33 6.98 5.04
N ALA A 20 5.34 5.76 4.50
CA ALA A 20 5.00 4.57 5.27
C ALA A 20 6.01 4.31 6.40
N MET A 21 7.32 4.51 6.17
CA MET A 21 8.34 4.38 7.21
C MET A 21 8.22 5.46 8.29
N ASP A 22 7.94 6.70 7.92
CA ASP A 22 7.77 7.80 8.87
C ASP A 22 6.55 7.55 9.77
N LEU A 23 5.46 7.00 9.23
CA LEU A 23 4.32 6.53 10.03
C LEU A 23 4.71 5.41 10.99
N VAL A 24 5.46 4.41 10.53
CA VAL A 24 5.92 3.30 11.39
C VAL A 24 6.77 3.83 12.54
N ARG A 25 7.70 4.75 12.28
CA ARG A 25 8.54 5.37 13.30
C ARG A 25 7.72 6.17 14.30
N ALA A 26 6.87 7.07 13.81
CA ALA A 26 6.01 7.88 14.67
C ALA A 26 5.08 7.02 15.55
N MET A 27 4.51 5.94 15.01
CA MET A 27 3.69 5.01 15.79
C MET A 27 4.52 4.27 16.84
N ALA A 28 5.71 3.79 16.48
CA ALA A 28 6.60 3.10 17.40
C ALA A 28 7.05 4.00 18.56
N GLU A 29 7.33 5.28 18.30
CA GLU A 29 7.62 6.29 19.33
C GLU A 29 6.47 6.49 20.31
N GLN A 30 5.22 6.31 19.85
CA GLN A 30 4.02 6.32 20.69
C GLN A 30 3.70 4.95 21.31
N GLY A 31 4.59 3.97 21.19
CA GLY A 31 4.40 2.62 21.73
C GLY A 31 3.40 1.76 20.95
N VAL A 32 3.03 2.16 19.73
CA VAL A 32 2.10 1.43 18.86
C VAL A 32 2.88 0.61 17.84
N LYS A 33 2.60 -0.69 17.77
CA LYS A 33 3.15 -1.60 16.76
C LYS A 33 2.12 -1.86 15.65
N PRO A 34 2.17 -1.16 14.50
CA PRO A 34 1.16 -1.32 13.46
C PRO A 34 1.30 -2.64 12.70
N THR A 35 0.19 -3.13 12.16
CA THR A 35 0.22 -4.20 11.16
C THR A 35 0.60 -3.62 9.80
N PHE A 36 1.60 -4.20 9.14
CA PHE A 36 2.09 -3.67 7.87
C PHE A 36 1.85 -4.67 6.75
N PHE A 37 1.10 -4.27 5.72
CA PHE A 37 0.83 -5.07 4.54
C PHE A 37 1.71 -4.60 3.38
N ALA A 38 2.55 -5.47 2.85
CA ALA A 38 3.41 -5.16 1.72
C ALA A 38 3.73 -6.41 0.88
N ARG A 39 4.24 -6.19 -0.33
CA ARG A 39 4.64 -7.28 -1.24
C ARG A 39 5.97 -7.91 -0.81
N ALA A 40 6.83 -7.08 -0.21
CA ALA A 40 8.15 -7.44 0.26
C ALA A 40 8.56 -6.54 1.43
N PHE A 41 9.51 -7.02 2.22
CA PHE A 41 10.07 -6.35 3.39
C PHE A 41 11.59 -6.45 3.31
N ASP A 42 12.26 -5.32 3.51
CA ASP A 42 13.70 -5.31 3.69
C ASP A 42 14.04 -5.59 5.16
N SER A 43 14.47 -6.82 5.45
CA SER A 43 14.81 -7.25 6.81
C SER A 43 16.05 -6.56 7.40
N THR A 44 16.83 -5.85 6.58
CA THR A 44 17.99 -5.09 7.05
C THR A 44 17.59 -3.77 7.71
N LEU A 45 16.39 -3.28 7.43
CA LEU A 45 15.88 -2.03 7.99
C LEU A 45 15.37 -2.20 9.42
N PRO A 46 15.64 -1.24 10.32
CA PRO A 46 15.14 -1.29 11.70
C PRO A 46 13.60 -1.25 11.75
N GLU A 47 12.95 -0.56 10.82
CA GLU A 47 11.49 -0.43 10.75
C GLU A 47 10.79 -1.78 10.56
N SER A 48 11.46 -2.75 9.92
CA SER A 48 10.93 -4.10 9.75
C SER A 48 10.67 -4.80 11.09
N ARG A 49 11.37 -4.40 12.16
CA ARG A 49 11.16 -4.94 13.51
C ARG A 49 10.05 -4.21 14.28
N LEU A 50 9.71 -3.01 13.84
CA LEU A 50 8.70 -2.12 14.46
C LEU A 50 7.27 -2.43 14.00
N VAL A 51 7.08 -3.44 13.16
CA VAL A 51 5.78 -3.77 12.56
C VAL A 51 5.39 -5.23 12.78
N GLU A 52 4.09 -5.51 12.75
CA GLU A 52 3.59 -6.87 12.49
C GLU A 52 3.52 -7.08 10.97
N ALA A 53 4.58 -7.65 10.39
CA ALA A 53 4.67 -7.85 8.95
C ALA A 53 3.64 -8.87 8.43
N ARG A 54 2.88 -8.47 7.39
CA ARG A 54 1.90 -9.31 6.68
C ARG A 54 2.19 -9.27 5.17
N PRO A 55 3.09 -10.13 4.67
CA PRO A 55 3.43 -10.16 3.26
C PRO A 55 2.27 -10.63 2.38
N ILE A 56 2.09 -9.95 1.25
CA ILE A 56 1.10 -10.28 0.22
C ILE A 56 1.86 -10.70 -1.04
N CYS A 57 1.88 -11.99 -1.32
CA CYS A 57 2.59 -12.53 -2.49
C CYS A 57 1.92 -12.09 -3.79
N VAL A 58 2.71 -11.49 -4.69
CA VAL A 58 2.27 -11.04 -6.03
C VAL A 58 3.24 -11.46 -7.14
N SER A 59 4.29 -12.23 -6.82
CA SER A 59 5.39 -12.56 -7.74
C SER A 59 4.93 -13.40 -8.93
N PHE A 60 3.90 -14.22 -8.75
CA PHE A 60 3.31 -15.07 -9.79
C PHE A 60 2.40 -14.30 -10.79
N LEU A 61 2.18 -13.00 -10.57
CA LEU A 61 1.28 -12.20 -11.39
C LEU A 61 2.02 -11.27 -12.37
N PRO A 62 1.47 -11.07 -13.58
CA PRO A 62 1.87 -9.99 -14.48
C PRO A 62 1.83 -8.64 -13.77
N GLY A 63 2.81 -7.77 -14.03
CA GLY A 63 2.98 -6.49 -13.32
C GLY A 63 1.71 -5.64 -13.25
N LYS A 64 0.94 -5.59 -14.35
CA LYS A 64 -0.31 -4.83 -14.47
C LYS A 64 -1.46 -5.32 -13.56
N LEU A 65 -1.38 -6.54 -13.05
CA LEU A 65 -2.41 -7.15 -12.19
C LEU A 65 -2.02 -7.12 -10.71
N ARG A 66 -0.75 -6.83 -10.39
CA ARG A 66 -0.22 -6.91 -9.02
C ARG A 66 -0.97 -5.98 -8.06
N ASP A 67 -1.27 -4.76 -8.51
CA ASP A 67 -1.95 -3.75 -7.68
C ASP A 67 -3.39 -4.17 -7.35
N HIS A 68 -4.13 -4.68 -8.34
CA HIS A 68 -5.49 -5.18 -8.14
C HIS A 68 -5.53 -6.38 -7.20
N TRP A 69 -4.64 -7.35 -7.43
CA TRP A 69 -4.53 -8.51 -6.56
C TRP A 69 -4.15 -8.11 -5.14
N PHE A 70 -3.18 -7.20 -5.00
CA PHE A 70 -2.76 -6.69 -3.70
C PHE A 70 -3.93 -6.04 -2.96
N SER A 71 -4.66 -5.12 -3.60
CA SER A 71 -5.84 -4.46 -3.02
C SER A 71 -6.89 -5.48 -2.57
N TRP A 72 -7.22 -6.44 -3.45
CA TRP A 72 -8.18 -7.49 -3.15
C TRP A 72 -7.75 -8.35 -1.96
N ARG A 73 -6.48 -8.76 -1.91
CA ARG A 73 -5.97 -9.63 -0.85
C ARG A 73 -5.84 -8.90 0.50
N VAL A 74 -5.52 -7.59 0.48
CA VAL A 74 -5.47 -6.78 1.69
C VAL A 74 -6.83 -6.72 2.38
N ARG A 75 -7.94 -6.64 1.63
CA ARG A 75 -9.30 -6.62 2.21
C ARG A 75 -9.56 -7.82 3.13
N SER A 76 -9.14 -9.03 2.75
CA SER A 76 -9.28 -10.21 3.61
C SER A 76 -8.19 -10.29 4.68
N ALA A 77 -6.95 -9.90 4.35
CA ALA A 77 -5.83 -9.94 5.28
C ALA A 77 -6.02 -8.98 6.47
N ARG A 78 -6.57 -7.78 6.26
CA ARG A 78 -6.86 -6.82 7.34
C ARG A 78 -7.89 -7.36 8.34
N ARG A 79 -8.93 -8.05 7.85
CA ARG A 79 -9.97 -8.66 8.69
C ARG A 79 -9.37 -9.78 9.54
N ALA A 80 -8.58 -10.65 8.92
CA ALA A 80 -7.89 -11.73 9.62
C ALA A 80 -6.88 -11.23 10.67
N ALA A 81 -6.27 -10.07 10.44
CA ALA A 81 -5.35 -9.44 11.38
C ALA A 81 -6.05 -8.62 12.50
N GLY A 82 -7.38 -8.44 12.41
CA GLY A 82 -8.15 -7.59 13.32
C GLY A 82 -7.83 -6.10 13.21
N VAL A 83 -7.49 -5.61 12.00
CA VAL A 83 -7.17 -4.20 11.76
C VAL A 83 -8.46 -3.38 11.64
N ASP A 84 -8.60 -2.42 12.55
CA ASP A 84 -9.76 -1.51 12.64
C ASP A 84 -9.66 -0.39 11.60
N VAL A 85 -8.49 0.24 11.50
CA VAL A 85 -8.21 1.37 10.61
C VAL A 85 -6.98 1.05 9.76
N LEU A 86 -7.11 1.13 8.45
CA LEU A 86 -6.03 0.94 7.49
C LEU A 86 -5.65 2.28 6.84
N ILE A 87 -4.37 2.63 6.93
CA ILE A 87 -3.77 3.76 6.23
C ILE A 87 -3.09 3.26 4.95
N GLY A 88 -3.55 3.75 3.79
CA GLY A 88 -3.03 3.41 2.48
C GLY A 88 -1.95 4.38 2.00
N CYS A 89 -0.71 3.89 1.89
CA CYS A 89 0.39 4.54 1.17
C CYS A 89 0.58 3.97 -0.25
N ASN A 90 -0.43 3.28 -0.76
CA ASN A 90 -0.50 2.74 -2.11
C ASN A 90 -1.97 2.58 -2.56
N ARG A 91 -2.15 2.06 -3.78
CA ARG A 91 -3.45 1.77 -4.40
C ARG A 91 -4.19 0.64 -3.70
N VAL A 92 -4.98 0.98 -2.68
CA VAL A 92 -5.81 0.03 -1.91
C VAL A 92 -7.19 0.64 -1.62
N ASP A 93 -8.22 0.04 -2.21
CA ASP A 93 -9.65 0.40 -2.13
C ASP A 93 -10.32 0.00 -0.81
N SER A 94 -9.54 -0.37 0.19
CA SER A 94 -10.02 -0.81 1.50
C SER A 94 -9.30 -0.08 2.64
N SER A 95 -8.74 1.10 2.36
CA SER A 95 -8.16 1.98 3.37
C SER A 95 -9.18 3.04 3.80
N GLU A 96 -9.25 3.32 5.10
CA GLU A 96 -10.04 4.45 5.63
C GLU A 96 -9.31 5.79 5.43
N ILE A 97 -7.98 5.75 5.42
CA ILE A 97 -7.13 6.93 5.23
C ILE A 97 -6.22 6.67 4.03
N ALA A 98 -6.37 7.46 2.96
CA ALA A 98 -5.49 7.40 1.81
C ALA A 98 -4.45 8.54 1.89
N ILE A 99 -3.19 8.20 2.18
CA ILE A 99 -2.07 9.15 2.07
C ILE A 99 -1.65 9.27 0.61
N CYS A 100 -1.65 8.15 -0.13
CA CYS A 100 -1.46 8.16 -1.57
C CYS A 100 -2.07 6.93 -2.24
N GLY A 101 -3.02 7.17 -3.13
CA GLY A 101 -3.71 6.18 -3.95
C GLY A 101 -3.25 6.15 -5.41
N GLY A 102 -2.11 6.75 -5.73
CA GLY A 102 -1.61 6.83 -7.11
C GLY A 102 -2.06 8.10 -7.86
N THR A 103 -1.41 8.37 -8.98
CA THR A 103 -1.61 9.57 -9.81
C THR A 103 -1.67 9.22 -11.29
N HIS A 104 -2.11 8.01 -11.64
CA HIS A 104 -1.94 7.46 -12.99
C HIS A 104 -2.71 8.27 -14.04
N LEU A 105 -3.92 8.72 -13.70
CA LEU A 105 -4.70 9.59 -14.58
C LEU A 105 -3.99 10.92 -14.82
N GLY A 106 -3.48 11.54 -13.75
CA GLY A 106 -2.73 12.80 -13.83
C GLY A 106 -1.46 12.64 -14.66
N PHE A 107 -0.73 11.55 -14.47
CA PHE A 107 0.46 11.21 -15.24
C PHE A 107 0.16 11.10 -16.74
N LEU A 108 -0.89 10.35 -17.12
CA LEU A 108 -1.28 10.18 -18.53
C LEU A 108 -1.67 11.50 -19.20
N ARG A 109 -2.41 12.36 -18.47
CA ARG A 109 -2.75 13.71 -18.94
C ARG A 109 -1.51 14.56 -19.16
N ALA A 110 -0.57 14.55 -18.22
CA ALA A 110 0.66 15.35 -18.29
C ALA A 110 1.54 14.97 -19.49
N ILE A 111 1.59 13.68 -19.85
CA ILE A 111 2.36 13.21 -21.01
C ILE A 111 1.57 13.19 -22.33
N GLY A 112 0.31 13.67 -22.33
CA GLY A 112 -0.55 13.72 -23.52
C GLY A 112 -0.89 12.34 -24.10
N ARG A 113 -0.99 11.30 -23.27
CA ARG A 113 -1.20 9.93 -23.72
C ARG A 113 -2.61 9.43 -23.40
N GLU A 114 -3.27 8.90 -24.43
CA GLU A 114 -4.55 8.21 -24.28
C GLU A 114 -4.45 6.92 -23.43
N PRO A 115 -5.38 6.71 -22.46
CA PRO A 115 -5.37 5.52 -21.61
C PRO A 115 -5.64 4.23 -22.40
N LYS A 116 -4.71 3.27 -22.29
CA LYS A 116 -4.93 1.89 -22.77
C LYS A 116 -5.88 1.13 -21.83
N ARG A 117 -6.36 -0.05 -22.23
CA ARG A 117 -7.23 -0.90 -21.38
C ARG A 117 -6.66 -1.14 -19.97
N SER A 118 -5.36 -1.43 -19.86
CA SER A 118 -4.71 -1.62 -18.56
C SER A 118 -4.56 -0.35 -17.75
N ASP A 119 -4.51 0.81 -18.41
CA ASP A 119 -4.48 2.10 -17.75
C ASP A 119 -5.85 2.39 -17.11
N ARG A 120 -6.93 2.02 -17.81
CA ARG A 120 -8.31 2.14 -17.27
C ARG A 120 -8.51 1.35 -15.99
N TRP A 121 -7.98 0.14 -15.90
CA TRP A 121 -8.04 -0.66 -14.67
C TRP A 121 -7.33 0.04 -13.50
N GLN A 122 -6.14 0.60 -13.74
CA GLN A 122 -5.42 1.35 -12.71
C GLN A 122 -6.16 2.62 -12.28
N ILE A 123 -6.74 3.35 -13.24
CA ILE A 123 -7.54 4.56 -12.97
C ILE A 123 -8.78 4.20 -12.16
N GLU A 124 -9.45 3.10 -12.49
CA GLU A 124 -10.62 2.64 -11.75
C GLU A 124 -10.26 2.23 -10.32
N LEU A 125 -9.13 1.57 -10.11
CA LEU A 125 -8.66 1.24 -8.76
C LEU A 125 -8.31 2.49 -7.94
N GLU A 126 -7.62 3.45 -8.56
CA GLU A 126 -7.32 4.77 -7.98
C GLU A 126 -8.61 5.49 -7.59
N ALA A 127 -9.61 5.53 -8.47
CA ALA A 127 -10.89 6.17 -8.24
C ALA A 127 -11.78 5.49 -7.18
N ARG A 128 -11.53 4.22 -6.83
CA ARG A 128 -12.25 3.52 -5.76
C ARG A 128 -11.67 3.79 -4.36
N GLN A 129 -10.46 4.33 -4.29
CA GLN A 129 -9.82 4.67 -3.02
C GLN A 129 -10.20 6.07 -2.52
N TYR A 130 -10.66 6.95 -3.42
CA TYR A 130 -11.12 8.31 -3.15
C TYR A 130 -12.64 8.41 -3.27
#